data_AF-A0A973JR70-F1
#
_entry.id   AF-A0A973JR70-F1
#
_cell.length_a   1.000
_cell.length_b   1.000
_cell.length_c   1.000
_cell.angle_alpha   90.00
_cell.angle_beta   90.00
_cell.angle_gamma   90.00
#
_symmetry.space_group_name_H-M   'P 1'
#
loop_
_entity.id
_entity.type
_entity.pdbx_description
1 polymer ?
#
loop_
_entity_poly.entity_id
_entity_poly.type
_entity_poly.pdbx_seq_one_letter_code
_entity_poly.pdbx_strand_id
1 'polypeptide(L)'
;MAGPRQRPPKQKIIIYKDEESGSSVQISGGVAKIRLTWALVVIVLLLVLVAVAIVLSPSREQGPAGTAARTTSLTGPAGTGTTRPSDNMPPVVRSAVIVPELPAADTTLNISYFASDLEGDALIMEFRWYVDSVLVQSGSNSSLQPGPFHKGSTVYAEAVPADQYSTGNTFTTAPVVIANTPPLVSSVTLGPDTAYIGTVMTAAALGT
;
A
#
# COMPACT_ATOMS: atom_id res chain seq x y z
N MET A 1 -10.36 40.05 -33.94
CA MET A 1 -11.68 39.55 -34.35
C MET A 1 -11.91 38.24 -33.60
N ALA A 2 -12.51 38.29 -32.40
CA ALA A 2 -12.67 37.12 -31.53
C ALA A 2 -14.05 36.50 -31.75
N GLY A 3 -14.09 35.20 -32.07
CA GLY A 3 -15.32 34.45 -32.34
C GLY A 3 -16.27 34.36 -31.13
N PRO A 4 -17.56 34.07 -31.35
CA PRO A 4 -18.56 34.15 -30.30
C PRO A 4 -18.36 33.04 -29.25
N ARG A 5 -18.44 33.42 -27.97
CA ARG A 5 -18.39 32.49 -26.83
C ARG A 5 -19.62 31.57 -26.88
N GLN A 6 -19.41 30.26 -27.00
CA GLN A 6 -20.47 29.28 -26.87
C GLN A 6 -20.99 29.26 -25.44
N ARG A 7 -22.32 29.30 -25.28
CA ARG A 7 -22.97 29.06 -23.98
C ARG A 7 -23.01 27.55 -23.72
N PRO A 8 -22.76 27.09 -22.49
CA PRO A 8 -22.86 25.66 -22.18
C PRO A 8 -24.31 25.17 -22.40
N PRO A 9 -24.50 23.92 -22.86
CA PRO A 9 -25.83 23.40 -23.17
C PRO A 9 -26.69 23.30 -21.90
N LYS A 10 -27.95 23.72 -21.99
CA LYS A 10 -28.94 23.50 -20.93
C LYS A 10 -29.29 22.01 -20.90
N GLN A 11 -28.96 21.33 -19.81
CA GLN A 11 -29.36 19.94 -19.59
C GLN A 11 -30.82 19.87 -19.10
N LYS A 12 -31.65 19.08 -19.80
CA LYS A 12 -33.04 18.79 -19.43
C LYS A 12 -33.09 17.36 -18.89
N ILE A 13 -33.49 17.22 -17.63
CA ILE A 13 -33.62 15.91 -16.96
C ILE A 13 -35.09 15.47 -17.12
N ILE A 14 -35.30 14.28 -17.71
CA ILE A 14 -36.60 13.62 -17.78
C ILE A 14 -36.46 12.34 -16.94
N ILE A 15 -37.26 12.23 -15.88
CA ILE A 15 -37.28 11.06 -14.99
C ILE A 15 -38.43 10.17 -15.44
N TYR A 16 -38.12 8.92 -15.81
CA TYR A 16 -39.12 7.87 -16.05
C TYR A 16 -39.24 6.99 -14.80
N LYS A 17 -40.46 6.51 -14.53
CA LYS A 17 -40.73 5.54 -13.46
C LYS A 17 -40.67 4.14 -14.10
N ASP A 18 -39.65 3.36 -13.77
CA ASP A 18 -39.56 1.96 -14.21
C ASP A 18 -40.13 1.02 -13.14
N GLU A 19 -41.09 0.20 -13.55
CA GLU A 19 -41.52 -1.02 -12.86
C GLU A 19 -40.71 -2.19 -13.43
N GLU A 20 -39.94 -2.82 -12.53
CA GLU A 20 -39.47 -4.20 -12.58
C GLU A 20 -38.48 -4.68 -13.68
N SER A 21 -37.39 -5.30 -13.18
CA SER A 21 -36.52 -6.29 -13.84
C SER A 21 -35.41 -5.82 -14.80
N GLY A 22 -34.16 -6.09 -14.40
CA GLY A 22 -33.06 -6.38 -15.32
C GLY A 22 -31.84 -5.46 -15.20
N SER A 23 -30.72 -6.04 -14.75
CA SER A 23 -29.38 -5.44 -14.66
C SER A 23 -29.03 -4.41 -15.74
N SER A 24 -28.62 -3.21 -15.30
CA SER A 24 -27.58 -2.43 -15.98
C SER A 24 -26.94 -1.44 -14.99
N VAL A 25 -25.62 -1.37 -15.01
CA VAL A 25 -24.82 -0.42 -14.22
C VAL A 25 -24.66 0.86 -15.04
N GLN A 26 -25.05 1.98 -14.44
CA GLN A 26 -24.62 3.32 -14.84
C GLN A 26 -24.26 4.09 -13.56
N ILE A 27 -22.98 4.42 -13.41
CA ILE A 27 -22.46 5.19 -12.27
C ILE A 27 -22.63 6.68 -12.56
N SER A 28 -23.39 7.37 -11.71
CA SER A 28 -23.32 8.83 -11.58
C SER A 28 -23.53 9.22 -10.12
N GLY A 29 -22.47 9.76 -9.52
CA GLY A 29 -22.52 10.65 -8.35
C GLY A 29 -23.19 10.07 -7.10
N GLY A 30 -22.53 9.14 -6.41
CA GLY A 30 -22.97 8.66 -5.10
C GLY A 30 -21.92 8.93 -4.04
N VAL A 31 -22.20 9.83 -3.10
CA VAL A 31 -21.59 9.74 -1.76
C VAL A 31 -21.91 8.34 -1.26
N ALA A 32 -20.90 7.51 -1.02
CA ALA A 32 -21.07 6.14 -0.56
C ALA A 32 -21.82 6.15 0.78
N LYS A 33 -23.14 5.97 0.75
CA LYS A 33 -23.94 5.71 1.94
C LYS A 33 -23.68 4.26 2.33
N ILE A 34 -22.66 4.04 3.16
CA ILE A 34 -22.40 2.75 3.81
C ILE A 34 -23.64 2.45 4.63
N ARG A 35 -24.51 1.56 4.14
CA ARG A 35 -25.58 0.99 4.96
C ARG A 35 -24.90 0.07 5.94
N LEU A 36 -24.82 0.48 7.21
CA LEU A 36 -24.48 -0.43 8.30
C LEU A 36 -25.57 -1.51 8.34
N THR A 37 -25.30 -2.62 7.68
CA THR A 37 -26.12 -3.81 7.82
C THR A 37 -25.89 -4.37 9.21
N TRP A 38 -26.89 -5.04 9.79
CA TRP A 38 -26.73 -5.76 11.05
C TRP A 38 -25.53 -6.74 11.03
N ALA A 39 -25.18 -7.25 9.85
CA ALA A 39 -23.97 -8.05 9.63
C ALA A 39 -22.67 -7.28 9.96
N LEU A 40 -22.57 -6.00 9.61
CA LEU A 40 -21.38 -5.19 9.89
C LEU A 40 -21.25 -4.87 11.39
N VAL A 41 -22.37 -4.69 12.08
CA VAL A 41 -22.39 -4.52 13.54
C VAL A 41 -21.92 -5.80 14.24
N VAL A 42 -22.40 -6.96 13.80
CA VAL A 42 -21.98 -8.27 14.35
C VAL A 42 -20.48 -8.52 14.11
N ILE A 43 -19.96 -8.19 12.92
CA ILE A 43 -18.53 -8.31 12.61
C ILE A 43 -17.68 -7.43 13.52
N VAL A 44 -18.07 -6.16 13.72
CA VAL A 44 -17.35 -5.26 14.63
C VAL A 44 -17.41 -5.77 16.07
N LEU A 45 -18.55 -6.30 16.52
CA LEU A 45 -18.72 -6.82 17.88
C LEU A 45 -17.87 -8.10 18.10
N LEU A 46 -17.75 -8.96 17.08
CA LEU A 46 -16.85 -10.12 17.11
C LEU A 46 -15.37 -9.71 17.14
N LEU A 47 -14.97 -8.71 16.36
CA LEU A 47 -13.58 -8.20 16.37
C LEU A 47 -13.22 -7.59 17.73
N VAL A 48 -14.15 -6.86 18.36
CA VAL A 48 -13.96 -6.31 19.71
C VAL A 48 -13.85 -7.43 20.74
N LEU A 49 -14.69 -8.47 20.67
CA LEU A 49 -14.60 -9.63 21.57
C LEU A 49 -13.27 -10.37 21.46
N VAL A 50 -12.76 -10.58 20.24
CA VAL A 50 -11.46 -11.22 20.02
C VAL A 50 -10.32 -10.37 20.60
N ALA A 51 -10.34 -9.05 20.39
CA ALA A 51 -9.34 -8.15 20.97
C ALA A 51 -9.36 -8.16 22.51
N VAL A 52 -10.55 -8.19 23.12
CA VAL A 52 -10.73 -8.27 24.58
C VAL A 52 -10.21 -9.60 25.13
N ALA A 53 -10.43 -10.72 24.43
CA ALA A 53 -9.91 -12.03 24.84
C ALA A 53 -8.38 -12.11 24.79
N ILE A 54 -7.74 -11.45 23.81
CA ILE A 54 -6.27 -11.35 23.73
C ILE A 54 -5.72 -10.53 24.90
N VAL A 55 -6.39 -9.44 25.30
CA VAL A 55 -5.95 -8.57 26.41
C VAL A 55 -6.20 -9.18 27.79
N LEU A 56 -7.25 -9.98 27.98
CA LEU A 56 -7.58 -10.64 29.26
C LEU A 56 -6.97 -12.03 29.45
N SER A 57 -6.13 -12.50 28.52
CA SER A 57 -5.44 -13.78 28.69
C SER A 57 -4.36 -13.65 29.79
N PRO A 58 -4.44 -14.43 30.89
CA PRO A 58 -3.47 -14.31 31.96
C PRO A 58 -2.09 -14.81 31.50
N SER A 59 -1.09 -13.93 31.56
CA SER A 59 0.33 -14.27 31.39
C SER A 59 0.70 -15.41 32.34
N ARG A 60 1.18 -16.54 31.79
CA ARG A 60 1.72 -17.63 32.60
C ARG A 60 3.02 -17.17 33.24
N GLU A 61 2.98 -16.86 34.54
CA GLU A 61 4.20 -16.70 35.33
C GLU A 61 4.92 -18.05 35.45
N GLN A 62 6.15 -18.12 34.93
CA GLN A 62 7.08 -19.20 35.22
C GLN A 62 7.64 -18.99 36.63
N GLY A 63 7.33 -19.90 37.55
CA GLY A 63 7.88 -19.93 38.90
C GLY A 63 9.39 -20.27 38.93
N PRO A 64 10.09 -19.98 40.05
CA PRO A 64 11.54 -20.00 40.09
C PRO A 64 12.13 -21.40 40.26
N ALA A 65 13.37 -21.51 39.78
CA ALA A 65 14.21 -22.70 39.78
C ALA A 65 14.44 -23.29 41.18
N GLY A 66 14.36 -24.62 41.28
CA GLY A 66 14.73 -25.41 42.45
C GLY A 66 15.48 -26.69 42.03
N THR A 67 16.76 -26.75 42.41
CA THR A 67 17.76 -27.78 42.12
C THR A 67 17.51 -29.09 42.86
N ALA A 68 17.64 -30.25 42.19
CA ALA A 68 18.18 -31.47 42.78
C ALA A 68 18.70 -32.43 41.68
N ALA A 69 19.94 -32.89 41.85
CA ALA A 69 20.68 -33.75 40.92
C ALA A 69 20.47 -35.25 41.20
N ARG A 70 20.57 -36.11 40.16
CA ARG A 70 21.67 -37.10 39.96
C ARG A 70 21.27 -38.30 39.08
N THR A 71 21.90 -38.34 37.89
CA THR A 71 22.49 -39.46 37.12
C THR A 71 21.68 -40.69 36.70
N THR A 72 21.40 -40.77 35.39
CA THR A 72 21.84 -41.86 34.48
C THR A 72 22.09 -41.21 33.10
N SER A 73 23.34 -40.94 32.72
CA SER A 73 24.12 -41.74 31.76
C SER A 73 23.36 -42.11 30.48
N LEU A 74 23.27 -41.18 29.52
CA LEU A 74 23.41 -41.47 28.08
C LEU A 74 24.14 -40.31 27.39
N THR A 75 25.08 -40.71 26.56
CA THR A 75 26.04 -39.94 25.75
C THR A 75 25.38 -38.97 24.78
N GLY A 76 25.90 -37.74 24.72
CA GLY A 76 25.76 -36.84 23.57
C GLY A 76 25.89 -35.37 23.96
N PRO A 77 26.80 -34.56 23.37
CA PRO A 77 26.67 -33.12 23.47
C PRO A 77 25.35 -32.72 22.81
N ALA A 78 24.51 -31.95 23.51
CA ALA A 78 23.34 -31.32 22.91
C ALA A 78 23.81 -30.23 21.93
N GLY A 79 24.32 -30.66 20.78
CA GLY A 79 24.40 -29.87 19.57
C GLY A 79 23.04 -29.90 18.89
N THR A 80 22.42 -28.73 18.75
CA THR A 80 21.70 -28.27 17.55
C THR A 80 21.03 -29.37 16.69
N GLY A 81 19.79 -29.74 17.02
CA GLY A 81 18.93 -30.58 16.18
C GLY A 81 18.02 -29.74 15.27
N THR A 82 18.58 -29.20 14.20
CA THR A 82 17.85 -28.57 13.10
C THR A 82 17.27 -29.66 12.19
N THR A 83 15.95 -29.78 12.05
CA THR A 83 15.37 -30.49 10.90
C THR A 83 14.07 -29.84 10.39
N ARG A 84 14.16 -28.93 9.40
CA ARG A 84 13.18 -28.86 8.27
C ARG A 84 13.92 -29.07 6.93
N PRO A 85 13.95 -30.33 6.49
CA PRO A 85 14.38 -30.73 5.15
C PRO A 85 13.43 -31.82 4.59
N SER A 86 13.75 -32.32 3.40
CA SER A 86 13.01 -33.21 2.45
C SER A 86 11.61 -32.78 2.01
N ASP A 87 10.77 -32.27 2.92
CA ASP A 87 9.36 -31.93 2.61
C ASP A 87 9.04 -30.44 2.79
N ASN A 88 10.06 -29.58 2.94
CA ASN A 88 9.84 -28.14 2.96
C ASN A 88 9.24 -27.66 1.63
N MET A 89 8.11 -26.95 1.67
CA MET A 89 7.64 -26.15 0.55
C MET A 89 8.06 -24.68 0.72
N PRO A 90 8.88 -24.13 -0.21
CA PRO A 90 9.26 -22.74 -0.14
C PRO A 90 8.04 -21.82 -0.12
N PRO A 91 8.10 -20.70 0.63
CA PRO A 91 6.98 -19.78 0.73
C PRO A 91 6.70 -19.13 -0.62
N VAL A 92 5.45 -18.71 -0.83
CA VAL A 92 5.01 -18.15 -2.11
C VAL A 92 4.42 -16.76 -1.90
N VAL A 93 4.76 -15.82 -2.79
CA VAL A 93 4.01 -14.57 -2.96
C VAL A 93 2.88 -14.83 -3.96
N ARG A 94 1.63 -14.62 -3.54
CA ARG A 94 0.45 -14.82 -4.38
C ARG A 94 0.02 -13.56 -5.10
N SER A 95 0.28 -12.40 -4.50
CA SER A 95 0.07 -11.10 -5.11
C SER A 95 1.04 -10.08 -4.54
N ALA A 96 1.49 -9.15 -5.38
CA ALA A 96 2.18 -7.95 -4.96
C ALA A 96 1.87 -6.83 -5.98
N VAL A 97 1.44 -5.67 -5.48
CA VAL A 97 1.13 -4.49 -6.28
C VAL A 97 1.73 -3.24 -5.64
N ILE A 98 2.21 -2.33 -6.48
CA ILE A 98 2.67 -1.02 -6.02
C ILE A 98 1.46 -0.13 -5.79
N VAL A 99 1.43 0.54 -4.63
CA VAL A 99 0.41 1.51 -4.26
C VAL A 99 1.05 2.86 -3.90
N PRO A 100 0.45 3.98 -4.35
CA PRO A 100 -0.72 4.06 -5.22
C PRO A 100 -0.41 3.67 -6.68
N GLU A 101 -1.45 3.33 -7.46
CA GLU A 101 -1.32 2.93 -8.88
C GLU A 101 -0.91 4.11 -9.79
N LEU A 102 -1.22 5.34 -9.37
CA LEU A 102 -0.86 6.58 -10.06
C LEU A 102 -0.05 7.50 -9.13
N PRO A 103 1.22 7.15 -8.84
CA PRO A 103 2.04 7.93 -7.92
C PRO A 103 2.58 9.21 -8.56
N ALA A 104 2.72 10.26 -7.76
CA ALA A 104 3.46 11.46 -8.11
C ALA A 104 4.93 11.38 -7.65
N ALA A 105 5.78 12.30 -8.10
CA ALA A 105 7.21 12.28 -7.82
C ALA A 105 7.57 12.45 -6.32
N ASP A 106 6.67 13.00 -5.52
CA ASP A 106 6.77 13.19 -4.07
C ASP A 106 6.02 12.12 -3.26
N THR A 107 5.46 11.11 -3.93
CA THR A 107 4.67 10.05 -3.30
C THR A 107 5.54 8.89 -2.86
N THR A 108 5.48 8.53 -1.57
CA THR A 108 6.04 7.25 -1.10
C THR A 108 5.31 6.08 -1.75
N LEU A 109 6.06 5.19 -2.39
CA LEU A 109 5.52 3.95 -2.94
C LEU A 109 5.57 2.84 -1.89
N ASN A 110 4.54 2.01 -1.85
CA ASN A 110 4.52 0.83 -1.00
C ASN A 110 4.12 -0.41 -1.81
N ILE A 111 4.58 -1.57 -1.40
CA ILE A 111 4.09 -2.84 -1.94
C ILE A 111 2.98 -3.35 -1.03
N SER A 112 1.77 -3.49 -1.58
CA SER A 112 0.70 -4.27 -0.98
C SER A 112 0.81 -5.70 -1.49
N TYR A 113 1.07 -6.66 -0.61
CA TYR A 113 1.32 -8.05 -1.00
C TYR A 113 0.60 -9.06 -0.10
N PHE A 114 0.42 -10.26 -0.64
CA PHE A 114 -0.02 -11.44 0.10
C PHE A 114 0.95 -12.58 -0.15
N ALA A 115 1.56 -13.08 0.92
CA ALA A 115 2.48 -14.22 0.89
C ALA A 115 2.03 -15.28 1.90
N SER A 116 2.35 -16.54 1.61
CA SER A 116 1.97 -17.68 2.46
C SER A 116 3.03 -18.78 2.38
N ASP A 117 3.27 -19.42 3.50
CA ASP A 117 3.99 -20.69 3.61
C ASP A 117 2.97 -21.81 3.87
N LEU A 118 3.15 -23.00 3.28
CA LEU A 118 2.16 -24.08 3.40
C LEU A 118 2.26 -24.78 4.76
N GLU A 119 3.46 -24.88 5.32
CA GLU A 119 3.71 -25.49 6.63
C GLU A 119 3.45 -24.51 7.78
N GLY A 120 3.21 -23.23 7.48
CA GLY A 120 2.93 -22.19 8.45
C GLY A 120 4.21 -21.63 9.10
N ASP A 121 5.36 -21.82 8.45
CA ASP A 121 6.62 -21.25 8.90
C ASP A 121 6.65 -19.73 8.78
N ALA A 122 7.50 -19.10 9.60
CA ALA A 122 7.65 -17.65 9.63
C ALA A 122 8.27 -17.13 8.32
N LEU A 123 7.60 -16.13 7.74
CA LEU A 123 8.03 -15.49 6.50
C LEU A 123 9.06 -14.39 6.75
N ILE A 124 10.10 -14.40 5.93
CA ILE A 124 11.13 -13.37 5.79
C ILE A 124 11.00 -12.81 4.38
N MET A 125 10.70 -11.52 4.27
CA MET A 125 10.52 -10.87 2.97
C MET A 125 11.74 -10.00 2.62
N GLU A 126 12.20 -10.12 1.38
CA GLU A 126 13.13 -9.19 0.77
C GLU A 126 12.44 -8.51 -0.43
N PHE A 127 12.59 -7.20 -0.52
CA PHE A 127 12.09 -6.39 -1.62
C PHE A 127 13.26 -5.75 -2.36
N ARG A 128 13.15 -5.68 -3.68
CA ARG A 128 14.11 -5.01 -4.55
C ARG A 128 13.35 -4.05 -5.45
N TRP A 129 13.66 -2.76 -5.35
CA TRP A 129 13.01 -1.70 -6.11
C TRP A 129 13.88 -1.29 -7.29
N TYR A 130 13.25 -1.20 -8.45
CA TYR A 130 13.90 -0.80 -9.69
C TYR A 130 13.25 0.46 -10.24
N VAL A 131 14.08 1.42 -10.62
CA VAL A 131 13.69 2.66 -11.31
C VAL A 131 14.38 2.66 -12.66
N ASP A 132 13.60 2.72 -13.74
CA ASP A 132 14.12 2.71 -15.11
C ASP A 132 15.09 1.53 -15.35
N SER A 133 14.73 0.36 -14.79
CA SER A 133 15.48 -0.91 -14.79
C SER A 133 16.78 -0.92 -13.97
N VAL A 134 17.04 0.11 -13.17
CA VAL A 134 18.18 0.18 -12.25
C VAL A 134 17.72 -0.14 -10.83
N LEU A 135 18.40 -1.06 -10.15
CA LEU A 135 18.16 -1.35 -8.73
C LEU A 135 18.53 -0.15 -7.87
N VAL A 136 17.57 0.42 -7.14
CA VAL A 136 17.78 1.60 -6.28
C VAL A 136 17.68 1.30 -4.78
N GLN A 137 16.98 0.23 -4.40
CA GLN A 137 16.82 -0.17 -3.00
C GLN A 137 16.62 -1.68 -2.91
N SER A 138 17.25 -2.30 -1.91
CA SER A 138 17.04 -3.72 -1.56
C SER A 138 16.98 -3.91 -0.05
N GLY A 139 16.16 -4.84 0.43
CA GLY A 139 16.09 -5.23 1.84
C GLY A 139 14.68 -5.55 2.30
N SER A 140 14.45 -5.57 3.61
CA SER A 140 13.13 -5.93 4.18
C SER A 140 12.07 -4.84 4.09
N ASN A 141 12.43 -3.63 3.65
CA ASN A 141 11.49 -2.51 3.57
C ASN A 141 10.65 -2.57 2.28
N SER A 142 9.35 -2.76 2.45
CA SER A 142 8.36 -2.77 1.36
C SER A 142 7.96 -1.37 0.87
N SER A 143 8.66 -0.33 1.30
CA SER A 143 8.41 1.08 0.96
C SER A 143 9.60 1.70 0.25
N LEU A 144 9.35 2.47 -0.81
CA LEU A 144 10.34 3.29 -1.49
C LEU A 144 9.99 4.77 -1.29
N GLN A 145 10.87 5.49 -0.62
CA GLN A 145 10.71 6.93 -0.41
C GLN A 145 10.98 7.71 -1.72
N PRO A 146 10.38 8.90 -1.88
CA PRO A 146 10.71 9.81 -2.97
C PRO A 146 12.21 10.13 -3.05
N GLY A 147 12.68 10.46 -4.26
CA GLY A 147 14.08 10.83 -4.53
C GLY A 147 14.74 9.98 -5.60
N PRO A 148 14.69 8.64 -5.53
CA PRO A 148 15.27 7.77 -6.56
C PRO A 148 14.55 7.81 -7.91
N PHE A 149 13.28 8.22 -7.93
CA PHE A 149 12.45 8.35 -9.13
C PHE A 149 11.98 9.79 -9.34
N HIS A 150 11.68 10.12 -10.58
CA HIS A 150 11.14 11.41 -10.98
C HIS A 150 9.98 11.22 -11.95
N LYS A 151 9.31 12.32 -12.32
CA LYS A 151 8.26 12.31 -13.34
C LYS A 151 8.71 11.54 -14.59
N GLY A 152 7.90 10.58 -15.02
CA GLY A 152 8.15 9.75 -16.19
C GLY A 152 9.00 8.50 -15.92
N SER A 153 9.62 8.38 -14.74
CA SER A 153 10.29 7.14 -14.36
C SER A 153 9.30 5.97 -14.33
N THR A 154 9.78 4.81 -14.77
CA THR A 154 9.07 3.54 -14.63
C THR A 154 9.60 2.81 -13.40
N VAL A 155 8.73 2.51 -12.45
CA VAL A 155 9.09 1.85 -11.19
C VAL A 155 8.43 0.48 -11.11
N TYR A 156 9.19 -0.55 -10.79
CA TYR A 156 8.68 -1.88 -10.44
C TYR A 156 9.47 -2.45 -9.26
N ALA A 157 8.92 -3.48 -8.62
CA ALA A 157 9.61 -4.15 -7.53
C ALA A 157 9.57 -5.66 -7.67
N GLU A 158 10.54 -6.31 -7.08
CA GLU A 158 10.58 -7.75 -6.86
C GLU A 158 10.36 -8.03 -5.38
N ALA A 159 9.47 -8.97 -5.07
CA ALA A 159 9.24 -9.50 -3.74
C ALA A 159 9.74 -10.95 -3.68
N VAL A 160 10.68 -11.21 -2.78
CA VAL A 160 11.31 -12.52 -2.58
C VAL A 160 10.92 -13.04 -1.20
N PRO A 161 10.05 -14.06 -1.12
CA PRO A 161 9.72 -14.70 0.15
C PRO A 161 10.80 -15.71 0.52
N ALA A 162 11.13 -15.81 1.79
CA ALA A 162 11.99 -16.84 2.35
C ALA A 162 11.45 -17.29 3.70
N ASP A 163 11.84 -18.47 4.13
CA ASP A 163 11.69 -18.95 5.49
C ASP A 163 13.09 -19.23 6.06
N GLN A 164 13.16 -19.87 7.24
CA GLN A 164 14.44 -20.19 7.88
C GLN A 164 15.24 -21.33 7.20
N TYR A 165 14.70 -21.96 6.15
CA TYR A 165 15.24 -23.14 5.48
C TYR A 165 15.37 -22.99 3.95
N SER A 166 14.51 -22.23 3.28
CA SER A 166 14.48 -22.07 1.83
C SER A 166 13.98 -20.69 1.38
N THR A 167 14.33 -20.34 0.15
CA THR A 167 13.85 -19.13 -0.52
C THR A 167 12.86 -19.54 -1.62
N GLY A 168 11.72 -18.87 -1.64
CA GLY A 168 10.70 -19.05 -2.66
C GLY A 168 10.98 -18.29 -3.95
N ASN A 169 10.07 -18.46 -4.91
CA ASN A 169 10.18 -17.78 -6.20
C ASN A 169 9.98 -16.27 -6.05
N THR A 170 10.79 -15.52 -6.81
CA THR A 170 10.64 -14.06 -6.91
C THR A 170 9.35 -13.70 -7.64
N PHE A 171 8.58 -12.78 -7.08
CA PHE A 171 7.41 -12.19 -7.71
C PHE A 171 7.73 -10.76 -8.15
N THR A 172 7.62 -10.47 -9.44
CA THR A 172 7.79 -9.11 -9.98
C THR A 172 6.43 -8.42 -10.10
N THR A 173 6.31 -7.20 -9.57
CA THR A 173 5.07 -6.41 -9.68
C THR A 173 4.86 -5.92 -11.11
N ALA A 174 3.62 -5.53 -11.42
CA ALA A 174 3.39 -4.65 -12.56
C ALA A 174 4.14 -3.31 -12.33
N PRO A 175 4.69 -2.69 -13.38
CA PRO A 175 5.33 -1.40 -13.28
C PRO A 175 4.28 -0.29 -13.12
N VAL A 176 4.65 0.77 -12.39
CA VAL A 176 3.93 2.04 -12.34
C VAL A 176 4.77 3.13 -13.00
N VAL A 177 4.11 4.11 -13.62
CA VAL A 177 4.79 5.28 -14.20
C VAL A 177 4.52 6.47 -13.30
N ILE A 178 5.59 7.17 -12.90
CA ILE A 178 5.47 8.36 -12.05
C ILE A 178 4.79 9.48 -12.84
N ALA A 179 3.60 9.87 -12.39
CA ALA A 179 2.80 10.91 -13.00
C ALA A 179 3.41 12.30 -12.78
N ASN A 180 3.05 13.21 -13.67
CA ASN A 180 3.35 14.63 -13.47
C ASN A 180 2.38 15.23 -12.45
N THR A 181 2.90 15.91 -11.45
CA THR A 181 2.08 16.82 -10.63
C THR A 181 2.02 18.18 -11.31
N PRO A 182 0.85 18.82 -11.45
CA PRO A 182 0.77 20.23 -11.85
C PRO A 182 1.59 21.10 -10.87
N PRO A 183 2.32 22.12 -11.34
CA PRO A 183 3.04 23.02 -10.45
C PRO A 183 2.05 23.77 -9.53
N LEU A 184 2.44 23.97 -8.27
CA LEU A 184 1.66 24.69 -7.29
C LEU A 184 2.08 26.16 -7.27
N VAL A 185 1.19 27.09 -7.65
CA VAL A 185 1.44 28.53 -7.47
C VAL A 185 1.20 28.91 -6.02
N SER A 186 2.24 29.31 -5.30
CA SER A 186 2.19 29.70 -3.89
C SER A 186 1.81 31.17 -3.71
N SER A 187 2.23 32.04 -4.62
CA SER A 187 1.86 33.45 -4.59
C SER A 187 1.90 34.09 -5.98
N VAL A 188 1.14 35.15 -6.14
CA VAL A 188 1.19 36.02 -7.31
C VAL A 188 1.37 37.45 -6.81
N THR A 189 2.42 38.12 -7.26
CA THR A 189 2.68 39.53 -6.99
C THR A 189 2.41 40.34 -8.25
N LEU A 190 1.62 41.38 -8.11
CA LEU A 190 1.41 42.36 -9.17
C LEU A 190 2.32 43.54 -8.92
N GLY A 191 2.99 44.03 -9.97
CA GLY A 191 3.80 45.24 -9.90
C GLY A 191 3.59 46.12 -11.13
N PRO A 192 3.83 47.44 -11.01
CA PRO A 192 4.27 48.16 -9.80
C PRO A 192 3.14 48.42 -8.77
N ASP A 193 3.49 48.71 -7.51
CA ASP A 193 2.55 48.94 -6.40
C ASP A 193 1.58 50.12 -6.62
N THR A 194 2.00 51.08 -7.44
CA THR A 194 1.17 52.21 -7.88
C THR A 194 1.06 52.20 -9.40
N ALA A 195 -0.17 52.30 -9.89
CA ALA A 195 -0.46 52.29 -11.32
C ALA A 195 -1.39 53.45 -11.70
N TYR A 196 -1.05 54.12 -12.79
CA TYR A 196 -1.86 55.17 -13.42
C TYR A 196 -2.48 54.67 -14.73
N ILE A 197 -3.43 55.42 -15.29
CA ILE A 197 -3.99 55.11 -16.61
C ILE A 197 -2.84 55.02 -17.64
N GLY A 198 -2.76 53.89 -18.35
CA GLY A 198 -1.70 53.58 -19.31
C GLY A 198 -0.52 52.78 -18.74
N THR A 199 -0.50 52.49 -17.43
CA THR A 199 0.54 51.66 -16.80
C THR A 199 0.35 50.19 -17.19
N VAL A 200 1.43 49.55 -17.65
CA VAL A 200 1.46 48.09 -17.86
C VAL A 200 1.78 47.43 -16.52
N MET A 201 0.80 46.70 -15.98
CA MET A 201 1.00 45.86 -14.80
C MET A 201 1.62 44.53 -15.21
N THR A 202 2.62 44.07 -14.45
CA THR A 202 3.24 42.76 -14.62
C THR A 202 2.85 41.88 -13.45
N ALA A 203 2.45 40.65 -13.73
CA ALA A 203 2.22 39.62 -12.72
C ALA A 203 3.44 38.69 -12.68
N ALA A 204 4.00 38.48 -11.49
CA ALA A 204 4.98 37.44 -11.24
C ALA A 204 4.35 36.39 -10.32
N ALA A 205 4.55 35.11 -10.66
CA ALA A 205 4.07 33.99 -9.85
C ALA A 205 5.27 33.23 -9.27
N LEU A 206 5.18 32.86 -8.00
CA LEU A 206 6.12 31.95 -7.34
C LEU A 206 5.40 30.62 -7.10
N GLY A 207 6.10 29.50 -7.28
CA GLY A 207 5.55 28.17 -7.12
C GLY A 207 6.60 27.07 -7.21
N THR A 208 6.20 25.84 -6.90
CA THR A 208 7.01 24.60 -6.97
C THR A 208 6.30 23.53 -7.77
#